data_AF-A0A6B2LF58-F1
#
_entry.id   AF-A0A6B2LF58-F1
#
_cell.length_a   1.000
_cell.length_b   1.000
_cell.length_c   1.000
_cell.angle_alpha   90.00
_cell.angle_beta   90.00
_cell.angle_gamma   90.00
#
_symmetry.space_group_name_H-M   'P 1'
#
loop_
_entity.id
_entity.type
_entity.pdbx_description
1 polymer ?
#
loop_
_entity_poly.entity_id
_entity_poly.type
_entity_poly.pdbx_seq_one_letter_code
_entity_poly.pdbx_strand_id
1 'polypeptide(L)'
;MRNLILAAFPRSMKLPDPFTPNLKVDLLPDIKEPPRIRSTYLDPLVQANLKVPLDNFLRTSEPSNFLPELLQKLYLANEPKTTPTPTNSNTSPASNLTAKTKYNIPLINSIVLFVGIRAIIESGTESREVSIPAAMSIFRYLAVNLDVSGRYFLFNAICNELRFPNNHTHYFSCVLLYLFAEVSQEIIQEQITRVLMERLTVHRPHPWGLLITFIELMKNPRYNFWTRSFTKCAPEIERLFCQVGLKS
;
A
#
# COMPACT_ATOMS: atom_id res chain seq x y z
N MET A 1 -7.48 2.96 -15.47
CA MET A 1 -6.23 2.48 -16.11
C MET A 1 -5.31 1.70 -15.18
N ARG A 2 -5.03 2.16 -13.95
CA ARG A 2 -4.10 1.47 -13.00
C ARG A 2 -4.38 -0.04 -12.82
N ASN A 3 -5.65 -0.44 -12.67
CA ASN A 3 -6.01 -1.84 -12.51
C ASN A 3 -5.60 -2.73 -13.69
N LEU A 4 -5.61 -2.22 -14.93
CA LEU A 4 -5.18 -2.99 -16.10
C LEU A 4 -3.70 -3.38 -15.98
N ILE A 5 -2.88 -2.47 -15.45
CA ILE A 5 -1.44 -2.71 -15.25
C ILE A 5 -1.23 -3.66 -14.06
N LEU A 6 -1.91 -3.43 -12.94
CA LEU A 6 -1.72 -4.21 -11.71
C LEU A 6 -2.35 -5.61 -11.77
N ALA A 7 -3.32 -5.84 -12.64
CA ALA A 7 -3.92 -7.14 -12.88
C ALA A 7 -3.12 -8.00 -13.88
N ALA A 8 -2.03 -7.48 -14.47
CA ALA A 8 -1.17 -8.27 -15.33
C ALA A 8 -0.34 -9.28 -14.52
N PHE A 9 -0.20 -10.51 -15.04
CA PHE A 9 0.55 -11.60 -14.41
C PHE A 9 1.27 -12.46 -15.47
N PRO A 10 2.29 -13.27 -15.08
CA PRO A 10 3.01 -14.12 -16.02
C PRO A 10 2.09 -15.12 -16.75
N ARG A 11 2.22 -15.24 -18.07
CA ARG A 11 1.33 -16.10 -18.89
C ARG A 11 1.36 -17.59 -18.49
N SER A 12 2.46 -18.07 -17.91
CA SER A 12 2.61 -19.45 -17.46
C SER A 12 1.94 -19.74 -16.11
N MET A 13 1.51 -18.70 -15.38
CA MET A 13 0.93 -18.83 -14.06
C MET A 13 -0.57 -19.15 -14.13
N LYS A 14 -1.01 -20.11 -13.33
CA LYS A 14 -2.43 -20.41 -13.11
C LYS A 14 -2.87 -19.74 -11.82
N LEU A 15 -3.70 -18.70 -11.94
CA LEU A 15 -4.21 -18.01 -10.75
C LEU A 15 -5.25 -18.89 -10.05
N PRO A 16 -5.10 -19.14 -8.74
CA PRO A 16 -6.17 -19.78 -7.97
C PRO A 16 -7.36 -18.82 -7.89
N ASP A 17 -8.57 -19.35 -7.97
CA ASP A 17 -9.78 -18.52 -7.85
C ASP A 17 -9.87 -17.93 -6.44
N PRO A 18 -9.88 -16.58 -6.28
CA PRO A 18 -10.03 -15.92 -4.98
C PRO A 18 -11.29 -16.33 -4.20
N PHE A 19 -12.33 -16.82 -4.88
CA PHE A 19 -13.60 -17.23 -4.27
C PHE A 19 -13.63 -18.69 -3.81
N THR A 20 -12.55 -19.44 -4.02
CA THR A 20 -12.43 -20.80 -3.54
C THR A 20 -12.62 -20.83 -2.02
N PRO A 21 -13.62 -21.56 -1.49
CA PRO A 21 -13.82 -21.66 -0.05
C PRO A 21 -12.57 -22.20 0.66
N ASN A 22 -12.19 -21.58 1.78
CA ASN A 22 -11.03 -21.97 2.58
C ASN A 22 -9.70 -22.00 1.80
N LEU A 23 -9.53 -21.14 0.80
CA LEU A 23 -8.25 -20.97 0.10
C LEU A 23 -7.15 -20.61 1.09
N LYS A 24 -6.19 -21.52 1.27
CA LYS A 24 -5.02 -21.29 2.13
C LYS A 24 -3.91 -20.63 1.34
N VAL A 25 -3.93 -19.30 1.30
CA VAL A 25 -2.95 -18.49 0.55
C VAL A 25 -1.51 -18.78 1.02
N ASP A 26 -1.30 -19.03 2.31
CA ASP A 26 0.01 -19.34 2.89
C ASP A 26 0.62 -20.66 2.39
N LEU A 27 -0.18 -21.53 1.76
CA LEU A 27 0.28 -22.80 1.20
C LEU A 27 0.63 -22.71 -0.28
N LEU A 28 0.37 -21.57 -0.94
CA LEU A 28 0.69 -21.41 -2.34
C LEU A 28 2.22 -21.37 -2.50
N PRO A 29 2.82 -22.13 -3.43
CA PRO A 29 4.27 -22.08 -3.64
C PRO A 29 4.72 -20.70 -4.15
N ASP A 30 3.90 -20.08 -5.02
CA ASP A 30 4.23 -18.81 -5.69
C ASP A 30 4.38 -17.64 -4.70
N ILE A 31 3.75 -17.69 -3.52
CA ILE A 31 3.84 -16.60 -2.53
C ILE A 31 5.22 -16.50 -1.87
N LYS A 32 6.15 -17.42 -2.16
CA LYS A 32 7.55 -17.34 -1.72
C LYS A 32 8.45 -16.65 -2.75
N GLU A 33 8.02 -16.60 -4.00
CA GLU A 33 8.81 -16.11 -5.12
C GLU A 33 8.69 -14.59 -5.30
N PRO A 34 9.79 -13.87 -5.54
CA PRO A 34 9.77 -12.44 -5.78
C PRO A 34 9.27 -12.08 -7.19
N PRO A 35 8.45 -11.03 -7.34
CA PRO A 35 8.10 -10.52 -8.65
C PRO A 35 9.29 -9.83 -9.31
N ARG A 36 9.34 -9.84 -10.65
CA ARG A 36 10.36 -9.09 -11.39
C ARG A 36 10.04 -7.59 -11.37
N ILE A 37 10.97 -6.79 -10.85
CA ILE A 37 10.88 -5.33 -10.81
C ILE A 37 11.97 -4.74 -11.71
N ARG A 38 11.56 -3.97 -12.71
CA ARG A 38 12.47 -3.28 -13.65
C ARG A 38 12.43 -1.75 -13.50
N SER A 39 11.71 -1.24 -12.52
CA SER A 39 11.62 0.20 -12.25
C SER A 39 12.80 0.68 -11.42
N THR A 40 13.22 1.93 -11.61
CA THR A 40 14.24 2.58 -10.80
C THR A 40 13.68 3.13 -9.47
N TYR A 41 13.05 2.24 -8.69
CA TYR A 41 12.39 2.61 -7.44
C TYR A 41 13.37 3.12 -6.36
N LEU A 42 14.68 2.93 -6.54
CA LEU A 42 15.70 3.44 -5.63
C LEU A 42 16.02 4.92 -5.87
N ASP A 43 15.77 5.47 -7.06
CA ASP A 43 16.18 6.83 -7.40
C ASP A 43 15.59 7.87 -6.45
N PRO A 44 14.29 7.84 -6.09
CA PRO A 44 13.73 8.79 -5.12
C PRO A 44 14.36 8.69 -3.73
N LEU A 45 14.75 7.48 -3.30
CA LEU A 45 15.43 7.27 -2.01
C LEU A 45 16.86 7.83 -2.02
N VAL A 46 17.56 7.67 -3.14
CA VAL A 46 18.91 8.22 -3.32
C VAL A 46 18.85 9.74 -3.38
N GLN A 47 17.94 10.31 -4.16
CA GLN A 47 17.74 11.76 -4.27
C GLN A 47 17.37 12.41 -2.93
N ALA A 48 16.64 11.70 -2.07
CA ALA A 48 16.27 12.17 -0.73
C ALA A 48 17.34 11.89 0.36
N ASN A 49 18.48 11.29 -0.01
CA ASN A 49 19.52 10.80 0.90
C ASN A 49 18.97 9.87 2.00
N LEU A 50 17.99 9.04 1.66
CA LEU A 50 17.25 8.19 2.60
C LEU A 50 17.61 6.72 2.53
N LYS A 51 18.20 6.24 1.44
CA LYS A 51 18.48 4.81 1.26
C LYS A 51 19.31 4.23 2.42
N VAL A 52 20.46 4.85 2.73
CA VAL A 52 21.38 4.35 3.76
C VAL A 52 20.78 4.47 5.17
N PRO A 53 20.22 5.64 5.59
CA PRO A 53 19.55 5.73 6.88
C PRO A 53 18.41 4.74 7.06
N LEU A 54 17.62 4.50 6.01
CA LEU A 54 16.50 3.56 6.03
C LEU A 54 16.98 2.11 6.14
N ASP A 55 18.02 1.72 5.38
CA ASP A 55 18.67 0.40 5.53
C ASP A 55 19.20 0.17 6.95
N ASN A 56 19.84 1.19 7.53
CA ASN A 56 20.38 1.09 8.89
C ASN A 56 19.27 0.93 9.92
N PHE A 57 18.23 1.76 9.85
CA PHE A 57 17.09 1.67 10.77
C PHE A 57 16.40 0.31 10.68
N LEU A 58 16.25 -0.26 9.48
CA LEU A 58 15.66 -1.59 9.32
C LEU A 58 16.51 -2.69 9.97
N ARG A 59 17.83 -2.53 10.04
CA ARG A 59 18.73 -3.53 10.64
C ARG A 59 18.88 -3.39 12.15
N THR A 60 18.84 -2.16 12.67
CA THR A 60 19.19 -1.86 14.06
C THR A 60 18.03 -1.35 14.90
N SER A 61 16.90 -0.97 14.28
CA SER A 61 15.82 -0.18 14.92
C SER A 61 16.27 1.15 15.52
N GLU A 62 17.42 1.67 15.07
CA GLU A 62 18.03 2.92 15.54
C GLU A 62 18.32 3.86 14.35
N PRO A 63 18.28 5.20 14.54
CA PRO A 63 18.01 5.89 15.80
C PRO A 63 16.51 6.06 16.09
N SER A 64 16.14 6.19 17.36
CA SER A 64 14.73 6.37 17.79
C SER A 64 13.99 7.57 17.16
N ASN A 65 14.71 8.64 16.79
CA ASN A 65 14.15 9.83 16.12
C ASN A 65 14.01 9.68 14.60
N PHE A 66 14.36 8.53 14.03
CA PHE A 66 14.31 8.31 12.58
C PHE A 66 12.91 8.47 11.98
N LEU A 67 11.87 7.97 12.65
CA LEU A 67 10.50 7.99 12.13
C LEU A 67 9.93 9.44 11.99
N PRO A 68 10.07 10.33 12.98
CA PRO A 68 9.78 11.75 12.80
C PRO A 68 10.53 12.41 11.63
N GLU A 69 11.83 12.15 11.48
CA GLU A 69 12.64 12.71 10.39
C GLU A 69 12.21 12.20 9.02
N LEU A 70 11.88 10.90 8.94
CA LEU A 70 11.35 10.27 7.75
C LEU A 70 10.06 10.96 7.31
N LEU A 71 9.13 11.20 8.25
CA LEU A 71 7.87 11.89 7.98
C LEU A 71 8.09 13.30 7.41
N GLN A 72 9.04 14.06 7.96
CA GLN A 72 9.36 15.40 7.46
C GLN A 72 9.86 15.37 6.01
N LYS A 73 10.69 14.38 5.66
CA LYS A 73 11.22 14.21 4.30
C LYS A 73 10.17 13.81 3.26
N LEU A 74 8.98 13.36 3.68
CA LEU A 74 7.88 13.06 2.75
C LEU A 74 7.20 14.30 2.19
N TYR A 75 7.35 15.46 2.85
CA TYR A 75 6.78 16.71 2.36
C TYR A 75 7.64 17.27 1.23
N LEU A 76 7.00 17.78 0.18
CA LEU A 76 7.70 18.60 -0.80
C LEU A 76 8.15 19.88 -0.10
N ALA A 77 9.41 20.27 -0.30
CA ALA A 77 9.86 21.59 0.10
C ALA A 77 8.90 22.61 -0.50
N ASN A 78 8.31 23.46 0.34
CA ASN A 78 7.47 24.55 -0.14
C ASN A 78 8.37 25.45 -0.97
N GLU A 79 8.33 25.33 -2.30
CA GLU A 79 8.80 26.38 -3.20
C GLU A 79 8.23 27.72 -2.68
N PRO A 80 9.08 28.71 -2.31
CA PRO A 80 8.57 30.02 -1.98
C PRO A 80 7.73 30.50 -3.18
N LYS A 81 6.51 30.95 -2.90
CA LYS A 81 5.61 31.53 -3.90
C LYS A 81 6.29 32.75 -4.52
N THR A 82 7.11 32.56 -5.56
CA THR A 82 7.52 33.63 -6.45
C THR A 82 6.30 34.02 -7.27
N THR A 83 5.73 35.16 -6.90
CA THR A 83 5.12 36.20 -7.74
C THR A 83 4.42 35.76 -9.03
N PRO A 84 3.14 36.17 -9.24
CA PRO A 84 2.44 35.85 -10.48
C PRO A 84 3.00 36.71 -11.63
N THR A 85 3.94 36.15 -12.39
CA THR A 85 4.34 36.73 -13.67
C THR A 85 3.40 36.17 -14.75
N PRO A 86 2.67 37.01 -15.50
CA PRO A 86 1.83 36.54 -16.59
C PRO A 86 2.72 36.34 -17.82
N THR A 87 3.06 35.09 -18.14
CA THR A 87 3.69 34.77 -19.42
C THR A 87 2.91 33.68 -20.15
N ASN A 88 2.32 34.11 -21.25
CA ASN A 88 1.65 33.33 -22.26
C ASN A 88 2.57 32.21 -22.78
N SER A 89 2.14 30.95 -22.70
CA SER A 89 2.53 29.94 -23.67
C SER A 89 1.56 28.75 -23.64
N ASN A 90 1.07 28.42 -24.83
CA ASN A 90 0.22 27.28 -25.11
C ASN A 90 0.86 25.99 -24.60
N THR A 91 0.36 25.46 -23.49
CA THR A 91 0.62 24.09 -23.05
C THR A 91 -0.70 23.44 -22.69
N SER A 92 -0.87 22.20 -23.15
CA SER A 92 -2.09 21.42 -23.22
C SER A 92 -2.98 21.45 -21.95
N PRO A 93 -4.33 21.39 -22.06
CA PRO A 93 -5.24 21.60 -20.93
C PRO A 93 -5.31 20.45 -19.91
N ALA A 94 -4.46 19.42 -20.03
CA ALA A 94 -4.61 18.17 -19.27
C ALA A 94 -3.87 18.16 -17.91
N SER A 95 -3.07 19.17 -17.59
CA SER A 95 -2.26 19.21 -16.36
C SER A 95 -2.88 20.00 -15.20
N ASN A 96 -4.06 20.60 -15.38
CA ASN A 96 -4.60 21.60 -14.44
C ASN A 96 -5.63 21.06 -13.42
N LEU A 97 -5.69 19.74 -13.19
CA LEU A 97 -6.52 19.12 -12.13
C LEU A 97 -5.71 18.47 -11.01
N THR A 98 -4.38 18.62 -10.99
CA THR A 98 -3.58 18.20 -9.84
C THR A 98 -3.63 19.31 -8.80
N ALA A 99 -4.51 19.15 -7.81
CA ALA A 99 -4.31 19.81 -6.52
C ALA A 99 -2.83 19.61 -6.15
N LYS A 100 -2.07 20.71 -6.02
CA LYS A 100 -0.63 20.68 -5.75
C LYS A 100 -0.42 19.84 -4.48
N THR A 101 -0.03 18.58 -4.66
CA THR A 101 0.15 17.65 -3.55
C THR A 101 1.26 18.18 -2.67
N LYS A 102 1.09 18.15 -1.35
CA LYS A 102 2.15 18.51 -0.41
C LYS A 102 3.16 17.39 -0.19
N TYR A 103 2.91 16.20 -0.76
CA TYR A 103 3.71 15.00 -0.55
C TYR A 103 4.51 14.61 -1.79
N ASN A 104 5.74 14.15 -1.57
CA ASN A 104 6.57 13.53 -2.58
C ASN A 104 6.07 12.08 -2.83
N ILE A 105 5.10 11.94 -3.74
CA ILE A 105 4.47 10.64 -4.05
C ILE A 105 5.49 9.59 -4.54
N PRO A 106 6.43 9.91 -5.46
CA PRO A 106 7.47 8.96 -5.85
C PRO A 106 8.27 8.44 -4.65
N LEU A 107 8.65 9.31 -3.71
CA LEU A 107 9.37 8.92 -2.51
C LEU A 107 8.54 7.99 -1.61
N ILE A 108 7.26 8.28 -1.40
CA ILE A 108 6.35 7.40 -0.64
C ILE A 108 6.29 6.01 -1.29
N ASN A 109 6.10 5.94 -2.60
CA ASN A 109 6.05 4.67 -3.33
C ASN A 109 7.37 3.88 -3.17
N SER A 110 8.50 4.57 -3.29
CA SER A 110 9.83 3.98 -3.14
C SER A 110 10.09 3.46 -1.73
N ILE A 111 9.72 4.21 -0.68
CA ILE A 111 9.85 3.79 0.72
C ILE A 111 9.03 2.53 0.96
N VAL A 112 7.76 2.54 0.56
CA VAL A 112 6.85 1.40 0.78
C VAL A 112 7.43 0.14 0.14
N LEU A 113 7.80 0.21 -1.13
CA LEU A 113 8.35 -0.93 -1.86
C LEU A 113 9.69 -1.41 -1.28
N PHE A 114 10.59 -0.47 -0.98
CA PHE A 114 11.91 -0.79 -0.44
C PHE A 114 11.84 -1.44 0.95
N VAL A 115 11.05 -0.87 1.87
CA VAL A 115 10.86 -1.41 3.22
C VAL A 115 10.29 -2.82 3.15
N GLY A 116 9.30 -3.06 2.28
CA GLY A 116 8.73 -4.39 2.09
C GLY A 116 9.74 -5.40 1.54
N ILE A 117 10.51 -5.03 0.51
CA ILE A 117 11.57 -5.89 -0.04
C ILE A 117 12.60 -6.24 1.03
N ARG A 118 13.07 -5.25 1.78
CA ARG A 118 14.06 -5.46 2.86
C ARG A 118 13.51 -6.40 3.94
N ALA A 119 12.28 -6.19 4.38
CA ALA A 119 11.64 -7.04 5.38
C ALA A 119 11.46 -8.49 4.89
N ILE A 120 11.11 -8.69 3.61
CA ILE A 120 10.99 -10.03 3.01
C ILE A 120 12.36 -10.72 2.99
N ILE A 121 13.41 -10.03 2.52
CA ILE A 121 14.77 -10.59 2.46
C ILE A 121 15.26 -10.97 3.86
N GLU A 122 15.03 -10.11 4.85
CA GLU A 122 15.50 -10.35 6.21
C GLU A 122 14.63 -11.32 7.00
N SER A 123 13.41 -11.64 6.53
CA SER A 123 12.55 -12.65 7.17
C SER A 123 13.17 -14.06 7.20
N GLY A 124 14.06 -14.36 6.25
CA GLY A 124 14.81 -15.61 6.16
C GLY A 124 16.17 -15.60 6.85
N THR A 125 16.55 -14.50 7.53
CA THR A 125 17.85 -14.36 8.19
C THR A 125 17.70 -14.24 9.71
N GLU A 126 18.82 -14.31 10.43
CA GLU A 126 18.86 -14.09 11.89
C GLU A 126 18.38 -12.68 12.28
N SER A 127 18.43 -11.71 11.36
CA SER A 127 18.02 -10.32 11.59
C SER A 127 16.50 -10.11 11.60
N ARG A 128 15.69 -11.14 11.33
CA ARG A 128 14.21 -11.05 11.24
C ARG A 128 13.55 -10.46 12.49
N GLU A 129 14.11 -10.73 13.67
CA GLU A 129 13.53 -10.30 14.96
C GLU A 129 13.60 -8.79 15.15
N VAL A 130 14.55 -8.13 14.47
CA VAL A 130 14.70 -6.67 14.50
C VAL A 130 14.02 -6.04 13.29
N SER A 131 14.24 -6.60 12.10
CA SER A 131 13.82 -5.95 10.85
C SER A 131 12.34 -6.01 10.56
N ILE A 132 11.64 -7.08 10.95
CA ILE A 132 10.19 -7.18 10.77
C ILE A 132 9.48 -6.14 11.65
N PRO A 133 9.77 -6.04 12.97
CA PRO A 133 9.21 -4.97 13.80
C PRO A 133 9.62 -3.56 13.34
N ALA A 134 10.87 -3.35 12.90
CA ALA A 134 11.31 -2.06 12.37
C ALA A 134 10.52 -1.64 11.11
N ALA A 135 10.31 -2.57 10.17
CA ALA A 135 9.49 -2.31 8.99
C ALA A 135 8.03 -2.00 9.38
N MET A 136 7.46 -2.75 10.33
CA MET A 136 6.09 -2.52 10.78
C MET A 136 5.94 -1.20 11.53
N SER A 137 6.94 -0.81 12.31
CA SER A 137 6.94 0.48 13.01
C SER A 137 6.91 1.64 12.02
N ILE A 138 7.61 1.55 10.88
CA ILE A 138 7.53 2.54 9.80
C ILE A 138 6.09 2.65 9.27
N PHE A 139 5.49 1.55 8.84
CA PHE A 139 4.13 1.58 8.27
C PHE A 139 3.11 2.09 9.29
N ARG A 140 3.18 1.62 10.54
CA ARG A 140 2.29 2.06 11.62
C ARG A 140 2.47 3.54 11.93
N TYR A 141 3.72 4.00 12.03
CA TYR A 141 4.01 5.41 12.31
C TYR A 141 3.51 6.32 11.19
N LEU A 142 3.74 5.96 9.93
CA LEU A 142 3.23 6.72 8.80
C LEU A 142 1.70 6.71 8.73
N ALA A 143 1.07 5.55 8.98
CA ALA A 143 -0.39 5.44 9.01
C ALA A 143 -1.02 6.32 10.10
N VAL A 144 -0.39 6.46 11.26
CA VAL A 144 -0.92 7.29 12.37
C VAL A 144 -0.63 8.78 12.18
N ASN A 145 0.57 9.14 11.69
CA ASN A 145 1.05 10.53 11.70
C ASN A 145 0.87 11.29 10.38
N LEU A 146 0.62 10.60 9.26
CA LEU A 146 0.21 11.28 8.03
C LEU A 146 -1.22 11.79 8.15
N ASP A 147 -1.53 12.89 7.48
CA ASP A 147 -2.91 13.37 7.37
C ASP A 147 -3.72 12.53 6.37
N VAL A 148 -4.99 12.88 6.17
CA VAL A 148 -5.91 12.18 5.26
C VAL A 148 -5.30 11.98 3.85
N SER A 149 -4.64 13.00 3.31
CA SER A 149 -4.04 12.95 1.96
C SER A 149 -2.79 12.08 1.93
N GLY A 150 -1.92 12.19 2.93
CA GLY A 150 -0.71 11.37 3.04
C GLY A 150 -1.04 9.90 3.23
N ARG A 151 -2.00 9.59 4.10
CA ARG A 151 -2.50 8.22 4.32
C ARG A 151 -3.10 7.63 3.04
N TYR A 152 -3.82 8.44 2.27
CA TYR A 152 -4.33 8.02 0.98
C TYR A 152 -3.20 7.59 0.03
N PHE A 153 -2.10 8.36 -0.06
CA PHE A 153 -0.94 7.96 -0.87
C PHE A 153 -0.22 6.72 -0.32
N LEU A 154 -0.06 6.62 1.00
CA LEU A 154 0.55 5.45 1.66
C LEU A 154 -0.22 4.15 1.37
N PHE A 155 -1.53 4.13 1.63
CA PHE A 155 -2.34 2.95 1.38
C PHE A 155 -2.43 2.63 -0.11
N ASN A 156 -2.42 3.67 -0.96
CA ASN A 156 -2.34 3.45 -2.39
C ASN A 156 -1.02 2.80 -2.81
N ALA A 157 0.10 3.20 -2.23
CA ALA A 157 1.41 2.61 -2.47
C ALA A 157 1.45 1.15 -2.02
N ILE A 158 0.91 0.82 -0.84
CA ILE A 158 0.80 -0.56 -0.35
C ILE A 158 -0.08 -1.39 -1.31
N CYS A 159 -1.25 -0.88 -1.69
CA CYS A 159 -2.16 -1.58 -2.57
C CYS A 159 -1.62 -1.75 -4.01
N ASN A 160 -0.58 -1.01 -4.43
CA ASN A 160 0.08 -1.28 -5.73
C ASN A 160 0.73 -2.65 -5.78
N GLU A 161 1.17 -3.15 -4.63
CA GLU A 161 1.90 -4.41 -4.56
C GLU A 161 0.97 -5.63 -4.42
N LEU A 162 -0.35 -5.40 -4.28
CA LEU A 162 -1.39 -6.43 -4.26
C LEU A 162 -1.75 -6.86 -5.68
N ARG A 163 -0.89 -7.69 -6.31
CA ARG A 163 -0.95 -8.05 -7.73
C ARG A 163 -1.34 -9.52 -7.94
N PHE A 164 -0.47 -10.34 -8.50
CA PHE A 164 -0.64 -11.79 -8.63
C PHE A 164 0.05 -12.52 -7.46
N PRO A 165 -0.12 -13.84 -7.26
CA PRO A 165 0.61 -14.57 -6.22
C PRO A 165 2.13 -14.39 -6.34
N ASN A 166 2.72 -13.70 -5.37
CA ASN A 166 4.16 -13.50 -5.18
C ASN A 166 4.42 -13.04 -3.75
N ASN A 167 5.67 -13.04 -3.29
CA ASN A 167 6.00 -12.70 -1.91
C ASN A 167 5.75 -11.23 -1.53
N HIS A 168 5.79 -10.29 -2.47
CA HIS A 168 5.42 -8.90 -2.20
C HIS A 168 3.91 -8.80 -1.95
N THR A 169 3.11 -9.42 -2.82
CA THR A 169 1.65 -9.44 -2.67
C THR A 169 1.22 -10.05 -1.34
N HIS A 170 1.84 -11.16 -0.94
CA HIS A 170 1.60 -11.76 0.37
C HIS A 170 1.98 -10.82 1.51
N TYR A 171 3.21 -10.31 1.50
CA TYR A 171 3.71 -9.40 2.53
C TYR A 171 2.82 -8.16 2.68
N PHE A 172 2.54 -7.43 1.60
CA PHE A 172 1.75 -6.20 1.65
C PHE A 172 0.27 -6.45 1.97
N SER A 173 -0.26 -7.63 1.65
CA SER A 173 -1.59 -8.06 2.14
C SER A 173 -1.57 -8.14 3.67
N CYS A 174 -0.56 -8.83 4.24
CA CYS A 174 -0.37 -8.93 5.68
C CYS A 174 -0.16 -7.55 6.34
N VAL A 175 0.62 -6.65 5.74
CA VAL A 175 0.81 -5.28 6.24
C VAL A 175 -0.52 -4.54 6.32
N LEU A 176 -1.34 -4.57 5.27
CA LEU A 176 -2.59 -3.84 5.24
C LEU A 176 -3.59 -4.38 6.27
N LEU A 177 -3.68 -5.71 6.40
CA LEU A 177 -4.52 -6.39 7.39
C LEU A 177 -4.03 -6.12 8.83
N TYR A 178 -2.71 -6.10 9.05
CA TYR A 178 -2.10 -5.73 10.32
C TYR A 178 -2.46 -4.28 10.70
N LEU A 179 -2.29 -3.33 9.78
CA LEU A 179 -2.64 -1.93 10.02
C LEU A 179 -4.13 -1.76 10.35
N PHE A 180 -5.01 -2.49 9.68
CA PHE A 180 -6.44 -2.47 9.98
C PHE A 180 -6.75 -3.00 11.40
N ALA A 181 -6.10 -4.08 11.81
CA ALA A 181 -6.33 -4.73 13.10
C ALA A 181 -5.74 -3.94 14.28
N GLU A 182 -4.50 -3.45 14.15
CA GLU A 182 -3.70 -2.93 15.26
C GLU A 182 -3.80 -1.40 15.43
N VAL A 183 -4.28 -0.68 14.41
CA VAL A 183 -4.46 0.77 14.51
C VAL A 183 -5.88 1.07 14.95
N SER A 184 -6.05 1.41 16.23
CA SER A 184 -7.35 1.66 16.88
C SER A 184 -8.10 2.94 16.42
N GLN A 185 -7.71 3.55 15.31
CA GLN A 185 -8.38 4.73 14.77
C GLN A 185 -9.31 4.32 13.63
N GLU A 186 -10.61 4.49 13.82
CA GLU A 186 -11.62 4.08 12.84
C GLU A 186 -11.46 4.79 11.49
N ILE A 187 -11.02 6.05 11.49
CA ILE A 187 -10.73 6.80 10.26
C ILE A 187 -9.66 6.12 9.39
N ILE A 188 -8.68 5.45 10.00
CA ILE A 188 -7.63 4.72 9.27
C ILE A 188 -8.21 3.44 8.65
N GLN A 189 -9.04 2.71 9.41
CA GLN A 189 -9.75 1.52 8.94
C GLN A 189 -10.69 1.84 7.77
N GLU A 190 -11.43 2.95 7.87
CA GLU A 190 -12.27 3.47 6.80
C GLU A 190 -11.43 3.81 5.56
N GLN A 191 -10.31 4.51 5.72
CA GLN A 191 -9.44 4.87 4.59
C GLN A 191 -8.81 3.65 3.90
N ILE A 192 -8.38 2.64 4.66
CA ILE A 192 -7.92 1.36 4.09
C ILE A 192 -9.03 0.72 3.26
N THR A 193 -10.23 0.62 3.84
CA THR A 193 -11.41 0.05 3.17
C THR A 193 -11.73 0.81 1.89
N ARG A 194 -11.76 2.14 1.96
CA ARG A 194 -12.03 3.03 0.83
C ARG A 194 -11.03 2.83 -0.29
N VAL A 195 -9.73 2.77 -0.01
CA VAL A 195 -8.69 2.57 -1.03
C VAL A 195 -8.81 1.20 -1.73
N LEU A 196 -9.18 0.15 -0.98
CA LEU A 196 -9.46 -1.17 -1.56
C LEU A 196 -10.72 -1.11 -2.46
N MET A 197 -11.79 -0.53 -1.94
CA MET A 197 -13.08 -0.43 -2.65
C MET A 197 -13.02 0.39 -3.93
N GLU A 198 -12.37 1.55 -3.92
CA GLU A 198 -12.21 2.41 -5.10
C GLU A 198 -11.58 1.64 -6.27
N ARG A 199 -10.80 0.60 -5.98
CA ARG A 199 -10.18 -0.27 -6.99
C ARG A 199 -11.01 -1.50 -7.34
N LEU A 200 -12.00 -1.88 -6.53
CA LEU A 200 -12.87 -3.02 -6.78
C LEU A 200 -14.21 -2.63 -7.42
N THR A 201 -14.67 -1.38 -7.23
CA THR A 201 -15.90 -0.86 -7.82
C THR A 201 -15.76 -0.49 -9.29
N VAL A 202 -14.53 -0.25 -9.77
CA VAL A 202 -14.27 0.00 -11.19
C VAL A 202 -14.41 -1.27 -12.03
N HIS A 203 -14.61 -1.10 -13.34
CA HIS A 203 -14.69 -2.22 -14.28
C HIS A 203 -13.44 -3.11 -14.21
N ARG A 204 -13.69 -4.42 -14.39
CA ARG A 204 -12.66 -5.46 -14.49
C ARG A 204 -11.62 -5.12 -15.57
N PRO A 205 -10.39 -5.63 -15.46
CA PRO A 205 -9.91 -6.63 -14.50
C PRO A 205 -9.56 -6.07 -13.12
N HIS A 206 -9.55 -6.96 -12.11
CA HIS A 206 -9.12 -6.65 -10.74
C HIS A 206 -7.84 -7.45 -10.42
N PRO A 207 -6.85 -6.86 -9.73
CA PRO A 207 -5.68 -7.60 -9.27
C PRO A 207 -6.07 -8.72 -8.28
N TRP A 208 -5.45 -9.89 -8.41
CA TRP A 208 -5.77 -11.07 -7.59
C TRP A 208 -5.55 -10.82 -6.09
N GLY A 209 -4.40 -10.26 -5.72
CA GLY A 209 -4.03 -9.96 -4.35
C GLY A 209 -4.97 -8.93 -3.72
N LEU A 210 -5.44 -7.96 -4.50
CA LEU A 210 -6.40 -6.96 -4.03
C LEU A 210 -7.72 -7.63 -3.61
N LEU A 211 -8.23 -8.57 -4.43
CA LEU A 211 -9.40 -9.36 -4.09
C LEU A 211 -9.16 -10.21 -2.85
N ILE A 212 -8.05 -10.95 -2.80
CA ILE A 212 -7.68 -11.80 -1.66
C ILE A 212 -7.64 -11.02 -0.36
N THR A 213 -6.94 -9.88 -0.33
CA THR A 213 -6.84 -9.04 0.87
C THR A 213 -8.21 -8.51 1.30
N PHE A 214 -9.06 -8.09 0.36
CA PHE A 214 -10.39 -7.59 0.68
C PHE A 214 -11.34 -8.70 1.17
N ILE A 215 -11.29 -9.88 0.56
CA ILE A 215 -12.06 -11.07 0.98
C ILE A 215 -11.65 -11.47 2.40
N GLU A 216 -10.35 -11.54 2.69
CA GLU A 216 -9.81 -11.88 4.01
C GLU A 216 -10.29 -10.87 5.06
N LEU A 217 -10.20 -9.57 4.76
CA LEU A 217 -10.66 -8.50 5.65
C LEU A 217 -12.15 -8.64 6.02
N MET A 218 -12.99 -9.01 5.05
CA MET A 218 -14.44 -9.15 5.26
C MET A 218 -14.85 -10.46 5.92
N LYS A 219 -14.18 -11.58 5.61
CA LYS A 219 -14.60 -12.91 6.05
C LYS A 219 -13.98 -13.34 7.37
N ASN A 220 -12.76 -12.89 7.66
CA ASN A 220 -12.09 -13.29 8.87
C ASN A 220 -12.65 -12.52 10.09
N PRO A 221 -13.26 -13.21 11.07
CA PRO A 221 -13.88 -12.55 12.22
C PRO A 221 -12.89 -11.74 13.07
N ARG A 222 -11.58 -12.03 12.97
CA ARG A 222 -10.52 -11.28 13.67
C ARG A 222 -10.62 -9.77 13.44
N TYR A 223 -11.02 -9.35 12.23
CA TYR A 223 -11.04 -7.92 11.88
C TYR A 223 -12.33 -7.22 12.32
N ASN A 224 -13.39 -7.97 12.68
CA ASN A 224 -14.70 -7.44 13.05
C ASN A 224 -15.23 -6.41 12.04
N PHE A 225 -14.96 -6.60 10.75
CA PHE A 225 -15.21 -5.62 9.69
C PHE A 225 -16.66 -5.12 9.64
N TRP A 226 -17.62 -6.04 9.66
CA TRP A 226 -19.06 -5.73 9.59
C TRP A 226 -19.63 -5.06 10.84
N THR A 227 -18.87 -5.04 11.94
CA THR A 227 -19.30 -4.37 13.18
C THR A 227 -18.99 -2.88 13.18
N ARG A 228 -18.07 -2.42 12.32
CA ARG A 228 -17.62 -1.03 12.23
C ARG A 228 -18.74 -0.09 11.79
N SER A 229 -18.65 1.19 12.16
CA SER A 229 -19.74 2.14 11.87
C SER A 229 -19.80 2.48 10.37
N PHE A 230 -18.65 2.67 9.73
CA PHE A 230 -18.57 3.03 8.31
C PHE A 230 -19.09 1.94 7.37
N THR A 231 -19.13 0.67 7.78
CA THR A 231 -19.64 -0.43 6.94
C THR A 231 -21.16 -0.45 6.84
N LYS A 232 -21.87 0.17 7.79
CA LYS A 232 -23.33 0.23 7.82
C LYS A 232 -23.91 1.41 7.02
N CYS A 233 -23.08 2.42 6.76
CA CYS A 233 -23.51 3.67 6.13
C CYS A 233 -23.32 3.69 4.60
N ALA A 234 -22.67 2.69 4.01
CA ALA A 234 -22.34 2.67 2.59
C ALA A 234 -22.92 1.42 1.88
N PRO A 235 -24.06 1.55 1.18
CA PRO A 235 -24.68 0.48 0.40
C PRO A 235 -23.74 -0.11 -0.66
N GLU A 236 -22.74 0.65 -1.10
CA GLU A 236 -21.71 0.21 -2.03
C GLU A 236 -20.88 -0.94 -1.47
N ILE A 237 -20.64 -0.98 -0.15
CA ILE A 237 -19.89 -2.08 0.49
C ILE A 237 -20.67 -3.39 0.35
N GLU A 238 -21.98 -3.34 0.63
CA GLU A 238 -22.87 -4.49 0.53
C GLU A 238 -23.05 -4.94 -0.93
N ARG A 239 -23.18 -3.99 -1.87
CA ARG A 239 -23.25 -4.30 -3.31
C ARG A 239 -21.97 -4.93 -3.82
N LEU A 240 -20.81 -4.42 -3.41
CA LEU A 240 -19.53 -5.01 -3.79
C LEU A 240 -19.43 -6.44 -3.26
N PHE A 241 -19.83 -6.69 -2.02
CA PHE A 241 -19.92 -8.04 -1.46
C PHE A 241 -20.80 -8.97 -2.30
N CYS A 242 -21.96 -8.48 -2.76
CA CYS A 242 -22.84 -9.23 -3.66
C CYS A 242 -22.21 -9.47 -5.04
N GLN A 243 -21.57 -8.46 -5.64
CA GLN A 243 -20.93 -8.54 -6.96
C GLN A 243 -19.69 -9.44 -6.97
N VAL A 244 -19.00 -9.50 -5.85
CA VAL A 244 -17.83 -10.35 -5.61
C VAL A 244 -18.28 -11.79 -5.31
N GLY A 245 -19.58 -12.10 -5.38
CA GLY A 245 -20.09 -13.47 -5.32
C GLY A 245 -20.02 -14.11 -3.93
N LEU A 246 -19.92 -13.31 -2.86
CA LEU A 246 -19.70 -13.79 -1.50
C LEU A 246 -20.99 -14.01 -0.68
N LYS A 247 -22.17 -13.97 -1.29
CA LYS A 247 -23.38 -14.48 -0.63
C LYS A 247 -23.32 -16.01 -0.61
N SER A 248 -22.91 -16.56 0.53
CA SER A 248 -23.32 -17.90 0.98
C SER A 248 -24.82 -17.92 1.24
#